data_AF-K5DHW8-F1
#
_entry.id   AF-K5DHW8-F1
#
_cell.length_a   1.000
_cell.length_b   1.000
_cell.length_c   1.000
_cell.angle_alpha   90.00
_cell.angle_beta   90.00
_cell.angle_gamma   90.00
#
_symmetry.space_group_name_H-M   'P 1'
#
loop_
_entity.id
_entity.type
_entity.pdbx_description
1 polymer ?
#
loop_
_entity_poly.entity_id
_entity_poly.type
_entity_poly.pdbx_seq_one_letter_code
_entity_poly.pdbx_strand_id
1 'polypeptide(L)' 'MSQFQLTAKVNIQLSGGMKIDKGQTFFVNLPFGRLPFDSINSKEAVIKQLELRNFNIKGHENILGTNYFEVKKF' A
#
# COMPACT_ATOMS: atom_id res chain seq x y z
N MET A 1 -8.06 -1.15 -16.64
CA MET A 1 -7.32 -0.85 -15.39
C MET A 1 -7.09 -2.16 -14.67
N SER A 2 -5.98 -2.33 -13.98
CA SER A 2 -5.73 -3.52 -13.15
C SER A 2 -5.94 -3.18 -11.69
N GLN A 3 -6.75 -3.98 -11.00
CA GLN A 3 -6.96 -3.85 -9.58
C GLN A 3 -5.99 -4.74 -8.83
N PHE A 4 -5.37 -4.21 -7.80
CA PHE A 4 -4.46 -4.93 -6.93
C PHE A 4 -4.97 -4.87 -5.49
N GLN A 5 -4.94 -6.01 -4.82
CA GLN A 5 -5.11 -6.09 -3.37
C GLN A 5 -3.74 -6.14 -2.72
N LEU A 6 -3.53 -5.25 -1.76
CA LEU A 6 -2.36 -5.19 -0.89
C LEU A 6 -2.76 -5.70 0.48
N THR A 7 -2.15 -6.78 0.93
CA THR A 7 -2.42 -7.36 2.26
C THR A 7 -1.20 -7.18 3.14
N ALA A 8 -1.36 -6.52 4.30
CA ALA A 8 -0.25 -6.34 5.22
C ALA A 8 0.24 -7.69 5.76
N LYS A 9 1.52 -8.01 5.53
CA LYS A 9 2.16 -9.26 5.98
C LYS A 9 2.59 -9.20 7.44
N VAL A 10 2.80 -7.99 7.96
CA VAL A 10 3.27 -7.70 9.32
C VAL A 10 2.51 -6.53 9.89
N ASN A 11 2.61 -6.33 11.20
CA ASN A 11 2.14 -5.10 11.83
C ASN A 11 3.11 -3.97 11.46
N ILE A 12 2.58 -2.89 10.89
CA ILE A 12 3.37 -1.73 10.46
C ILE A 12 2.98 -0.56 11.36
N GLN A 13 3.92 -0.09 12.17
CA GLN A 13 3.73 1.14 12.94
C GLN A 13 3.97 2.35 12.04
N LEU A 14 3.07 3.32 12.15
CA LEU A 14 3.11 4.60 11.43
C LEU A 14 3.22 5.75 12.44
N SER A 15 3.34 6.95 11.92
CA SER A 15 3.34 8.19 12.72
C SER A 15 2.04 8.39 13.50
N GLY A 16 2.14 9.07 14.65
CA GLY A 16 0.97 9.50 15.43
C GLY A 16 0.20 8.36 16.12
N GLY A 17 0.84 7.21 16.36
CA GLY A 17 0.20 6.05 16.99
C GLY A 17 -0.68 5.23 16.03
N MET A 18 -0.72 5.58 14.75
CA MET A 18 -1.38 4.77 13.73
C MET A 18 -0.60 3.49 13.49
N LYS A 19 -1.33 2.42 13.16
CA LYS A 19 -0.74 1.14 12.77
C LYS A 19 -1.59 0.48 11.70
N ILE A 20 -0.94 -0.23 10.79
CA ILE A 20 -1.59 -1.17 9.88
C ILE A 20 -1.38 -2.55 10.48
N ASP A 21 -2.47 -3.20 10.85
CA ASP A 21 -2.39 -4.54 11.45
C ASP A 21 -2.18 -5.60 10.36
N LYS A 22 -1.47 -6.68 10.72
CA LYS A 22 -1.26 -7.83 9.85
C LYS A 22 -2.61 -8.39 9.39
N GLY A 23 -2.71 -8.68 8.09
CA GLY A 23 -3.93 -9.19 7.45
C GLY A 23 -4.86 -8.08 6.93
N GLN A 24 -4.58 -6.81 7.22
CA GLN A 24 -5.38 -5.71 6.69
C GLN A 24 -5.18 -5.57 5.17
N THR A 25 -6.30 -5.45 4.46
CA THR A 25 -6.34 -5.43 2.99
C THR A 25 -6.72 -4.06 2.42
N PHE A 26 -6.00 -3.63 1.40
CA PHE A 26 -6.22 -2.38 0.66
C PHE A 26 -6.37 -2.69 -0.81
N PHE A 27 -7.25 -1.97 -1.51
CA PHE A 27 -7.44 -2.12 -2.94
C PHE A 27 -6.92 -0.88 -3.65
N VAL A 28 -6.03 -1.07 -4.62
CA VAL A 28 -5.49 0.01 -5.45
C VAL A 28 -5.75 -0.30 -6.91
N ASN A 29 -6.24 0.70 -7.63
CA ASN A 29 -6.44 0.62 -9.07
C ASN A 29 -5.26 1.29 -9.76
N LEU A 30 -4.55 0.53 -10.58
CA LEU A 30 -3.41 1.03 -11.36
C LEU A 30 -3.68 0.90 -12.87
N PRO A 31 -3.11 1.79 -13.70
CA PRO A 31 -3.14 1.63 -15.14
C PRO A 31 -2.41 0.34 -15.56
N PHE A 32 -2.79 -0.20 -16.72
CA PHE A 32 -2.35 -1.51 -17.19
C PHE A 32 -0.81 -1.56 -17.35
N GLY A 33 -0.21 -2.70 -17.00
CA GLY A 33 1.25 -2.89 -17.09
C GLY A 33 2.06 -2.34 -15.92
N ARG A 34 1.44 -1.69 -14.92
CA ARG A 34 2.13 -1.22 -13.71
C ARG A 34 1.84 -2.13 -12.52
N LEU A 35 2.90 -2.55 -11.83
CA LEU A 35 2.79 -3.24 -10.53
C LEU A 35 2.76 -2.21 -9.39
N PRO A 36 2.12 -2.54 -8.25
CA PRO A 36 2.29 -1.80 -7.02
C PRO A 36 3.77 -1.74 -6.65
N PHE A 37 4.22 -0.58 -6.17
CA PHE A 37 5.60 -0.33 -5.72
C PHE A 37 6.70 -0.29 -6.79
N ASP A 38 6.39 -0.57 -8.05
CA ASP A 38 7.37 -0.67 -9.14
C ASP A 38 7.86 0.69 -9.66
N SER A 39 7.01 1.72 -9.60
CA SER A 39 7.34 3.08 -10.03
C SER A 39 6.89 4.12 -9.01
N ILE A 40 7.44 5.34 -9.08
CA ILE A 40 7.02 6.48 -8.23
C ILE A 40 5.50 6.69 -8.35
N ASN A 41 4.99 6.73 -9.58
CA ASN A 41 3.55 6.87 -9.84
C ASN A 41 2.71 5.75 -9.20
N SER A 42 3.19 4.49 -9.25
CA SER A 42 2.50 3.37 -8.60
C SER A 42 2.50 3.53 -7.08
N LYS A 43 3.63 3.95 -6.48
CA LYS A 43 3.75 4.19 -5.05
C LYS A 43 2.82 5.32 -4.59
N GLU A 44 2.76 6.42 -5.34
CA GLU A 44 1.84 7.52 -5.06
C GLU A 44 0.37 7.10 -5.10
N ALA A 45 -0.02 6.26 -6.06
CA ALA A 45 -1.39 5.73 -6.11
C ALA A 45 -1.71 4.87 -4.87
N VAL A 46 -0.74 4.09 -4.38
CA VAL A 46 -0.89 3.32 -3.13
C VAL A 46 -0.97 4.25 -1.92
N ILE A 47 -0.11 5.26 -1.83
CA ILE A 47 -0.14 6.27 -0.76
C ILE A 47 -1.52 6.92 -0.70
N LYS A 48 -2.04 7.41 -1.83
CA LYS A 48 -3.37 8.03 -1.89
C LYS A 48 -4.48 7.08 -1.41
N GLN A 49 -4.41 5.79 -1.75
CA GLN A 49 -5.39 4.80 -1.27
C GLN A 49 -5.30 4.56 0.24
N LEU A 50 -4.09 4.58 0.80
CA LEU A 50 -3.89 4.48 2.25
C LEU A 50 -4.41 5.74 2.96
N GLU A 51 -4.11 6.92 2.44
CA GLU A 51 -4.58 8.22 2.95
C GLU A 51 -6.12 8.30 2.93
N LEU A 52 -6.77 7.84 1.86
CA LEU A 52 -8.24 7.75 1.78
C LEU A 52 -8.86 6.87 2.88
N ARG A 53 -8.08 5.93 3.44
CA ARG A 53 -8.48 5.08 4.56
C ARG A 53 -7.98 5.59 5.91
N ASN A 54 -7.54 6.84 5.99
CA ASN A 54 -6.94 7.48 7.16
C ASN A 54 -5.61 6.87 7.62
N PHE A 55 -4.89 6.17 6.74
CA PHE A 55 -3.51 5.72 7.01
C PHE A 55 -2.52 6.72 6.42
N ASN A 56 -1.98 7.59 7.27
CA ASN A 56 -0.90 8.49 6.87
C ASN A 56 0.45 7.78 7.01
N ILE A 57 1.09 7.50 5.88
CA ILE A 57 2.38 6.80 5.82
C ILE A 57 3.56 7.73 5.51
N LYS A 58 3.36 9.05 5.62
CA LYS A 58 4.42 10.04 5.40
C LYS A 58 5.58 9.80 6.37
N GLY A 59 6.80 9.69 5.82
CA GLY A 59 8.00 9.31 6.57
C GLY A 59 8.22 7.81 6.76
N HIS A 60 7.25 6.98 6.33
CA HIS A 60 7.32 5.51 6.34
C HIS A 60 7.21 4.95 4.91
N GLU A 61 7.64 5.67 3.89
CA GLU A 61 7.50 5.25 2.48
C GLU A 61 8.29 3.96 2.17
N ASN A 62 9.24 3.58 3.04
CA ASN A 62 9.96 2.31 2.97
C ASN A 62 9.06 1.08 3.13
N ILE A 63 7.86 1.23 3.70
CA ILE A 63 6.88 0.15 3.85
C ILE A 63 6.20 -0.20 2.51
N LEU A 64 6.31 0.68 1.50
CA LEU A 64 5.71 0.49 0.18
C LEU A 64 6.52 -0.49 -0.65
N GLY A 65 6.45 -1.77 -0.26
CA GLY A 65 7.14 -2.85 -0.93
C GLY A 65 6.59 -4.22 -0.55
N THR A 66 7.02 -5.22 -1.31
CA THR A 66 6.59 -6.63 -1.17
C THR A 66 7.05 -7.30 0.12
N ASN A 67 8.00 -6.68 0.84
CA ASN A 67 8.43 -7.10 2.17
C ASN A 67 7.31 -6.90 3.22
N TYR A 68 6.51 -5.84 3.07
CA TYR A 68 5.46 -5.46 4.02
C TYR A 68 4.07 -5.80 3.51
N PHE A 69 3.85 -5.76 2.19
CA PHE A 69 2.57 -6.05 1.57
C PHE A 69 2.66 -7.23 0.62
N GLU A 70 1.73 -8.18 0.76
CA GLU A 70 1.46 -9.17 -0.27
C GLU A 70 0.58 -8.54 -1.34
N VAL A 71 0.98 -8.68 -2.60
CA VAL A 71 0.28 -8.10 -3.75
C VAL A 71 -0.43 -9.18 -4.53
N LYS A 72 -1.75 -9.08 -4.66
CA LYS A 72 -2.56 -9.96 -5.50
C LYS A 72 -3.28 -9.15 -6.58
N LYS A 73 -3.13 -9.55 -7.84
CA LYS A 73 -3.84 -8.95 -8.97
C LYS A 73 -5.21 -9.60 -9.14
N PHE A 74 -6.23 -8.79 -9.41
CA PHE A 74 -7.56 -9.20 -9.83
C PHE A 74 -7.76 -8.95 -11.33
#